data_AF-A0A1F3BKP2-F1
#
_entry.id   AF-A0A1F3BKP2-F1
#
_cell.length_a   1.000
_cell.length_b   1.000
_cell.length_c   1.000
_cell.angle_alpha   90.00
_cell.angle_beta   90.00
_cell.angle_gamma   90.00
#
_symmetry.space_group_name_H-M   'P 1'
#
loop_
_entity.id
_entity.type
_entity.pdbx_description
1 polymer ?
#
loop_
_entity_poly.entity_id
_entity_poly.type
_entity_poly.pdbx_seq_one_letter_code
_entity_poly.pdbx_strand_id
1 'polypeptide(L)'
;MYKFGEDAFRQIEKDNLEKVIQKYENAVISTGGGTPCFFNNIQLMNSSGLTIYLEVDTPILVNRLMNSKNDRPLVWGKTKADLTEYAKNLLLKRNEFYSQAKYKINGKNLTVENILRLIKSEL
;
A
#
# COMPACT_ATOMS: atom_id res chain seq x y z
N MET A 1 -5.44 15.66 11.84
CA MET A 1 -6.74 14.95 11.84
C MET A 1 -7.45 15.30 10.54
N TYR A 2 -8.02 14.34 9.81
CA TYR A 2 -8.68 14.63 8.52
C TYR A 2 -9.84 15.61 8.75
N LYS A 3 -9.90 16.70 7.97
CA LYS A 3 -10.89 17.78 8.14
C LYS A 3 -12.34 17.29 8.10
N PHE A 4 -12.59 16.12 7.50
CA PHE A 4 -13.91 15.52 7.30
C PHE A 4 -14.04 14.09 7.89
N GLY A 5 -13.08 13.64 8.70
CA GLY A 5 -13.05 12.28 9.23
C GLY A 5 -12.42 11.24 8.29
N GLU A 6 -12.23 10.01 8.80
CA GLU A 6 -11.61 8.92 8.03
C GLU A 6 -12.56 8.37 6.95
N ASP A 7 -13.85 8.21 7.25
CA ASP A 7 -14.82 7.67 6.28
C ASP A 7 -14.93 8.53 5.01
N ALA A 8 -14.99 9.86 5.17
CA ALA A 8 -14.97 10.78 4.04
C ALA A 8 -13.65 10.69 3.25
N PHE A 9 -12.52 10.52 3.93
CA PHE A 9 -11.23 10.28 3.28
C PHE A 9 -11.24 8.97 2.48
N ARG A 10 -11.82 7.89 3.02
CA ARG A 10 -11.95 6.61 2.31
C ARG A 10 -12.86 6.71 1.10
N GLN A 11 -13.95 7.47 1.18
CA GLN A 11 -14.80 7.72 0.03
C GLN A 11 -14.03 8.46 -1.08
N ILE A 12 -13.28 9.50 -0.73
CA ILE A 12 -12.44 10.23 -1.68
C ILE A 12 -11.34 9.33 -2.28
N GLU A 13 -10.73 8.45 -1.47
CA GLU A 13 -9.71 7.49 -1.93
C GLU A 13 -10.30 6.50 -2.95
N LYS A 14 -11.50 5.98 -2.68
CA LYS A 14 -12.26 5.12 -3.61
C LYS A 14 -12.57 5.84 -4.92
N ASP A 15 -13.19 7.03 -4.85
CA ASP A 15 -13.61 7.76 -6.04
C ASP A 15 -12.41 8.15 -6.93
N ASN A 16 -11.27 8.46 -6.32
CA ASN A 16 -10.05 8.73 -7.07
C ASN A 16 -9.47 7.46 -7.70
N LEU A 17 -9.48 6.33 -7.01
CA LEU A 17 -9.03 5.06 -7.58
C LEU A 17 -9.84 4.72 -8.85
N GLU A 18 -11.16 4.82 -8.79
CA GLU A 18 -12.05 4.59 -9.94
C GLU A 18 -11.73 5.55 -11.10
N LYS A 19 -11.57 6.84 -10.82
CA LYS A 19 -11.23 7.85 -11.83
C LYS A 19 -9.89 7.58 -12.50
N VAL A 20 -8.86 7.22 -11.75
CA VAL A 20 -7.52 6.98 -12.31
C VAL A 20 -7.53 5.71 -13.17
N ILE A 21 -8.23 4.66 -12.73
CA ILE A 21 -8.41 3.43 -13.52
C ILE A 21 -9.12 3.73 -14.85
N GLN A 22 -10.19 4.53 -14.83
CA GLN A 22 -10.94 4.84 -16.06
C GLN A 22 -10.20 5.80 -16.98
N LYS A 23 -9.37 6.70 -16.43
CA LYS A 23 -8.70 7.75 -17.19
C LYS A 23 -7.47 7.27 -17.94
N TYR A 24 -6.73 6.31 -17.38
CA TYR A 24 -5.43 5.91 -17.90
C TYR A 24 -5.45 4.45 -18.35
N GLU A 25 -5.27 4.23 -19.66
CA GLU A 25 -5.14 2.90 -20.23
C GLU A 25 -3.79 2.26 -19.87
N ASN A 26 -2.71 3.05 -19.87
CA ASN A 26 -1.34 2.59 -19.59
C ASN A 26 -0.70 3.46 -18.50
N ALA A 27 -0.73 3.01 -17.25
CA ALA A 27 -0.15 3.72 -16.12
C ALA A 27 0.38 2.79 -15.03
N VAL A 28 1.38 3.30 -14.29
CA VAL A 28 1.82 2.71 -13.02
C VAL A 28 1.27 3.56 -11.88
N ILE A 29 0.44 2.96 -11.03
CA ILE A 29 -0.24 3.67 -9.94
C ILE A 29 0.29 3.13 -8.61
N SER A 30 0.91 4.01 -7.81
CA SER A 30 1.20 3.71 -6.40
C SER A 30 0.00 4.13 -5.55
N THR A 31 -0.56 3.18 -4.81
CA THR A 31 -1.73 3.43 -3.95
C THR A 31 -1.31 3.73 -2.50
N GLY A 32 -2.18 4.44 -1.77
CA GLY A 32 -2.02 4.59 -0.33
C GLY A 32 -2.20 3.23 0.36
N GLY A 33 -1.44 2.96 1.42
CA GLY A 33 -1.49 1.64 2.09
C GLY A 33 -2.83 1.29 2.74
N GLY A 34 -3.78 2.23 2.84
CA GLY A 34 -5.16 1.93 3.24
C GLY A 34 -6.04 1.50 2.07
N THR A 35 -5.79 2.02 0.86
CA THR A 35 -6.62 1.84 -0.34
C THR A 35 -7.17 0.43 -0.54
N PRO A 36 -6.35 -0.65 -0.50
CA PRO A 36 -6.86 -2.00 -0.79
C PRO A 36 -7.81 -2.55 0.28
N CYS A 37 -7.81 -1.98 1.48
CA CYS A 37 -8.49 -2.50 2.67
C CYS A 37 -9.92 -2.00 2.84
N PHE A 38 -10.40 -1.12 1.96
CA PHE A 38 -11.73 -0.52 2.06
C PHE A 38 -12.56 -0.83 0.82
N PHE A 39 -13.88 -0.95 1.03
CA PHE A 39 -14.84 -1.29 -0.01
C PHE A 39 -14.43 -2.57 -0.75
N ASN A 40 -14.54 -2.56 -2.08
CA ASN A 40 -14.09 -3.60 -3.00
C ASN A 40 -12.85 -3.16 -3.80
N ASN A 41 -12.02 -2.27 -3.23
CA ASN A 41 -10.91 -1.65 -3.96
C ASN A 41 -9.90 -2.67 -4.47
N ILE A 42 -9.58 -3.71 -3.69
CA ILE A 42 -8.65 -4.75 -4.15
C ILE A 42 -9.23 -5.57 -5.31
N GLN A 43 -10.54 -5.86 -5.29
CA GLN A 43 -11.22 -6.54 -6.38
C GLN A 43 -11.24 -5.68 -7.64
N LEU A 44 -11.53 -4.37 -7.50
CA LEU A 44 -11.48 -3.40 -8.60
C LEU A 44 -10.06 -3.31 -9.19
N MET A 45 -9.04 -3.17 -8.36
CA MET A 45 -7.65 -3.14 -8.81
C MET A 45 -7.28 -4.43 -9.57
N ASN A 46 -7.70 -5.59 -9.08
CA ASN A 46 -7.42 -6.88 -9.70
C ASN A 46 -8.17 -7.06 -11.04
N SER A 47 -9.38 -6.53 -11.19
CA SER A 47 -10.12 -6.61 -12.45
C SER A 47 -9.63 -5.59 -13.49
N SER A 48 -9.01 -4.49 -13.06
CA SER A 48 -8.57 -3.41 -13.93
C SER A 48 -7.09 -3.45 -14.34
N GLY A 49 -6.27 -4.31 -13.75
CA GLY A 49 -4.85 -4.39 -14.15
C GLY A 49 -4.01 -5.37 -13.34
N LEU A 50 -2.69 -5.21 -13.43
CA LEU A 50 -1.72 -5.96 -12.65
C LEU A 50 -1.56 -5.32 -11.26
N THR A 51 -1.75 -6.12 -10.21
CA THR A 51 -1.56 -5.69 -8.83
C THR A 51 -0.33 -6.35 -8.24
N ILE A 52 0.57 -5.54 -7.70
CA ILE A 52 1.85 -5.99 -7.14
C ILE A 52 1.92 -5.53 -5.69
N TYR A 53 1.88 -6.48 -4.76
CA TYR A 53 2.15 -6.24 -3.36
C TYR A 53 3.66 -6.27 -3.10
N LEU A 54 4.21 -5.13 -2.68
CA LEU A 54 5.60 -4.99 -2.25
C LEU A 54 5.69 -5.28 -0.75
N GLU A 55 5.94 -6.54 -0.40
CA GLU A 55 6.08 -6.95 0.99
C GLU A 55 7.42 -6.49 1.54
N VAL A 56 7.39 -5.79 2.68
CA VAL A 56 8.59 -5.30 3.35
C VAL A 56 8.58 -5.79 4.79
N ASP A 57 9.71 -6.35 5.23
CA ASP A 57 9.85 -6.83 6.60
C ASP A 57 9.59 -5.71 7.62
N THR A 58 8.87 -6.03 8.69
CA THR A 58 8.48 -5.04 9.70
C THR A 58 9.66 -4.25 10.27
N PRO A 59 10.83 -4.84 10.60
CA PRO A 59 11.98 -4.07 11.06
C PRO A 59 12.46 -3.01 10.06
N ILE A 60 12.41 -3.32 8.76
CA ILE A 60 12.77 -2.38 7.69
C ILE A 60 11.73 -1.26 7.61
N LEU A 61 10.44 -1.61 7.68
CA LEU A 61 9.35 -0.63 7.67
C LEU A 61 9.46 0.35 8.85
N VAL A 62 9.67 -0.16 10.07
CA VAL A 62 9.86 0.65 11.28
C VAL A 62 11.07 1.57 11.13
N ASN A 63 12.20 1.05 10.62
CA ASN A 63 13.39 1.86 10.39
C ASN A 63 13.14 2.99 9.38
N ARG A 64 12.40 2.72 8.29
CA ARG A 64 12.02 3.75 7.30
C ARG A 64 11.10 4.81 7.90
N LEU A 65 10.17 4.41 8.77
CA LEU A 65 9.24 5.32 9.44
C LEU A 65 9.97 6.23 10.43
N MET A 66 10.91 5.69 11.21
CA MET A 66 11.72 6.44 12.18
C MET A 66 12.65 7.46 11.51
N ASN A 67 13.24 7.10 10.36
CA ASN A 67 14.22 7.94 9.65
C ASN A 67 13.58 8.80 8.52
N SER A 68 12.25 8.86 8.45
CA SER A 68 11.54 9.66 7.46
C SER A 68 11.80 11.14 7.71
N LYS A 69 12.31 11.85 6.69
CA LYS A 69 12.45 13.32 6.71
C LYS A 69 11.10 14.05 6.62
N ASN A 70 10.07 13.36 6.14
CA ASN A 70 8.72 13.91 6.03
C ASN A 70 7.96 13.76 7.33
N ASP A 71 7.18 14.79 7.63
CA ASP A 71 6.31 14.83 8.79
C ASP A 71 5.22 13.74 8.71
N ARG A 72 5.22 12.83 9.68
CA ARG A 72 4.30 11.69 9.73
C ARG A 72 3.55 11.74 11.07
N PRO A 73 2.32 12.27 11.09
CA PRO A 73 1.53 12.34 12.32
C PRO A 73 1.37 10.98 13.03
N LEU A 74 1.40 9.87 12.29
CA LEU A 74 1.31 8.51 12.82
C LEU A 74 2.52 8.06 13.66
N VAL A 75 3.68 8.73 13.55
CA VAL A 75 4.90 8.36 14.28
C VAL A 75 5.23 9.32 15.43
N TRP A 76 4.50 10.42 15.57
CA TRP A 76 4.73 11.41 16.61
C TRP A 76 4.60 10.82 18.01
N GLY A 77 5.61 11.08 18.85
CA GLY A 77 5.63 10.68 20.26
C GLY A 77 5.72 9.16 20.50
N LYS A 78 5.91 8.34 19.47
CA LYS A 78 6.01 6.88 19.62
C LYS A 78 7.46 6.42 19.78
N THR A 79 7.68 5.49 20.69
CA THR A 79 8.97 4.79 20.78
C THR A 79 9.13 3.80 19.62
N LYS A 80 10.35 3.30 19.39
CA LYS A 80 10.60 2.22 18.43
C LYS A 80 9.79 0.97 18.74
N ALA A 81 9.57 0.66 20.03
CA ALA A 81 8.77 -0.48 20.47
C ALA A 81 7.29 -0.27 20.08
N ASP A 82 6.71 0.89 20.42
CA ASP A 82 5.32 1.23 20.08
C ASP A 82 5.07 1.20 18.57
N LEU A 83 6.02 1.72 17.78
CA LEU A 83 5.93 1.69 16.32
C LEU A 83 6.04 0.28 15.76
N THR A 84 6.85 -0.57 16.38
CA THR A 84 6.98 -1.97 15.97
C THR A 84 5.69 -2.72 16.20
N GLU A 85 5.10 -2.60 17.38
CA GLU A 85 3.82 -3.22 17.69
C GLU A 85 2.69 -2.69 16.81
N TYR A 86 2.61 -1.37 16.65
CA TYR A 86 1.65 -0.73 15.76
C TYR A 86 1.78 -1.24 14.31
N ALA A 87 3.01 -1.30 13.77
CA ALA A 87 3.26 -1.78 12.42
C ALA A 87 2.89 -3.26 12.25
N LYS A 88 3.20 -4.12 13.24
CA LYS A 88 2.81 -5.54 13.22
C LYS A 88 1.30 -5.70 13.17
N ASN A 89 0.59 -5.03 14.08
CA ASN A 89 -0.87 -5.10 14.17
C ASN A 89 -1.54 -4.57 12.90
N LEU A 90 -1.01 -3.49 12.34
CA LEU A 90 -1.52 -2.92 11.10
C LEU A 90 -1.28 -3.84 9.90
N LEU A 91 -0.07 -4.39 9.77
CA LEU A 91 0.25 -5.32 8.69
C LEU A 91 -0.58 -6.60 8.78
N LEU A 92 -0.80 -7.14 9.97
CA LEU A 92 -1.67 -8.32 10.17
C LEU A 92 -3.07 -8.08 9.61
N LYS A 93 -3.70 -6.94 9.97
CA LYS A 93 -5.03 -6.57 9.45
C LYS A 93 -5.02 -6.36 7.93
N ARG A 94 -3.98 -5.71 7.40
CA ARG A 94 -3.91 -5.38 5.98
C ARG A 94 -3.52 -6.56 5.10
N ASN A 95 -2.85 -7.57 5.65
CA ASN A 95 -2.39 -8.73 4.90
C ASN A 95 -3.55 -9.54 4.33
N GLU A 96 -4.73 -9.52 4.96
CA GLU A 96 -5.98 -10.08 4.41
C GLU A 96 -6.29 -9.53 3.01
N PHE A 97 -5.99 -8.26 2.76
CA PHE A 97 -6.22 -7.59 1.48
C PHE A 97 -4.98 -7.61 0.59
N TYR A 98 -3.80 -7.32 1.15
CA TYR A 98 -2.56 -7.27 0.37
C TYR A 98 -2.21 -8.61 -0.28
N SER A 99 -2.53 -9.73 0.37
CA SER A 99 -2.30 -11.06 -0.16
C SER A 99 -3.21 -11.44 -1.34
N GLN A 100 -4.27 -10.65 -1.60
CA GLN A 100 -5.14 -10.83 -2.76
C GLN A 100 -4.57 -10.17 -4.02
N ALA A 101 -3.44 -9.46 -3.95
CA ALA A 101 -2.75 -8.96 -5.13
C ALA A 101 -2.32 -10.12 -6.04
N LYS A 102 -2.38 -9.94 -7.36
CA LYS A 102 -1.99 -10.93 -8.36
C LYS A 102 -0.55 -11.39 -8.18
N TYR A 103 0.31 -10.47 -7.79
CA TYR A 103 1.72 -10.74 -7.51
C TYR A 103 2.14 -10.22 -6.15
N LYS A 104 2.96 -11.02 -5.48
CA LYS A 104 3.62 -10.66 -4.23
C LYS A 104 5.12 -10.72 -4.43
N ILE A 105 5.80 -9.62 -4.14
CA ILE A 105 7.27 -9.55 -4.16
C ILE A 105 7.74 -9.37 -2.73
N ASN A 106 8.46 -10.38 -2.23
CA ASN A 106 9.03 -10.38 -0.89
C ASN A 106 10.17 -9.37 -0.78
N GLY A 107 10.38 -8.81 0.41
CA GLY A 107 11.34 -7.74 0.66
C GLY A 107 12.78 -8.06 0.25
N LYS A 108 13.18 -9.34 0.32
CA LYS A 108 14.50 -9.82 -0.16
C LYS A 108 14.66 -9.75 -1.68
N ASN A 109 13.57 -9.88 -2.42
CA ASN A 109 13.52 -9.88 -3.88
C ASN A 109 13.01 -8.55 -4.44
N LEU A 110 12.81 -7.53 -3.60
CA LEU A 110 12.29 -6.23 -3.97
C LEU A 110 13.36 -5.37 -4.65
N THR A 111 13.81 -5.80 -5.81
CA THR A 111 14.71 -5.02 -6.69
C THR A 111 13.97 -4.52 -7.91
N VAL A 112 14.47 -3.44 -8.50
CA VAL A 112 13.89 -2.86 -9.72
C VAL A 112 13.89 -3.88 -10.85
N GLU A 113 14.97 -4.66 -10.97
CA GLU A 113 15.14 -5.68 -12.01
C GLU A 113 14.09 -6.78 -11.88
N ASN A 114 13.78 -7.23 -10.67
CA ASN A 114 12.77 -8.27 -10.45
C ASN A 114 11.36 -7.75 -10.76
N ILE A 115 11.05 -6.50 -10.39
CA ILE A 115 9.77 -5.86 -10.73
C ILE A 115 9.65 -5.70 -12.24
N LEU A 116 10.71 -5.24 -12.92
CA LEU A 116 10.71 -5.10 -14.38
C LEU A 116 10.58 -6.45 -15.09
N ARG A 117 11.24 -7.50 -14.59
CA ARG A 117 11.10 -8.85 -15.15
C ARG A 117 9.66 -9.35 -15.04
N LEU A 118 9.01 -9.12 -13.90
CA LEU A 118 7.61 -9.47 -13.70
C LEU A 118 6.69 -8.69 -14.63
N ILE A 119 6.84 -7.37 -14.74
CA ILE A 119 5.99 -6.56 -15.62
C ILE A 119 6.16 -7.01 -17.09
N LYS A 120 7.38 -7.33 -17.51
CA LYS A 120 7.66 -7.82 -18.88
C LYS A 120 7.11 -9.22 -19.18
N SER A 121 6.81 -10.06 -18.19
CA SER A 121 6.22 -11.38 -18.46
C SER A 121 4.71 -11.32 -18.66
N GLU A 122 4.08 -10.21 -18.28
CA GLU A 122 2.62 -10.02 -18.35
C GLU A 122 2.19 -9.12 -19.53
N LEU A 123 3.14 -8.53 -20.25
CA LEU A 123 2.97 -7.70 -21.44
C LEU A 123 3.36 -8.49 -22.69
#